data_AF-A0A1G2U341-F1
#
_entry.id   AF-A0A1G2U341-F1
#
_cell.length_a   1.000
_cell.length_b   1.000
_cell.length_c   1.000
_cell.angle_alpha   90.00
_cell.angle_beta   90.00
_cell.angle_gamma   90.00
#
_symmetry.space_group_name_H-M   'P 1'
#
loop_
_entity.id
_entity.type
_entity.pdbx_description
1 polymer ?
#
loop_
_entity_poly.entity_id
_entity_poly.type
_entity_poly.pdbx_seq_one_letter_code
_entity_poly.pdbx_strand_id
1 'polypeptide(L)'
;MTDLYSRTILAGIFFGFWPLLMNRSGLNGNVASLVQSCVALTVIIPFAVTSGFQTLHTARIEFALAAGVVAVSGLLTFNSMLAKVTKEQVGMLFVMMIMVQVSLPVVYHMVQNGEYTLKQIVGVLAAFLAIFLLGGQRA
;
A
#
# COMPACT_ATOMS: atom_id res chain seq x y z
N MET A 1 7.60 5.63 -23.63
CA MET A 1 7.96 6.01 -22.24
C MET A 1 6.85 6.81 -21.51
N THR A 2 5.58 6.78 -21.94
CA THR A 2 4.55 7.71 -21.42
C THR A 2 3.42 7.04 -20.62
N ASP A 3 2.96 5.84 -20.99
CA ASP A 3 1.79 5.20 -20.34
C ASP A 3 2.10 4.66 -18.93
N LEU A 4 3.13 3.82 -18.76
CA LEU A 4 3.46 3.22 -17.47
C LEU A 4 3.78 4.25 -16.38
N TYR A 5 4.56 5.29 -16.72
CA TYR A 5 4.87 6.36 -15.79
C TYR A 5 3.61 7.14 -15.38
N SER A 6 2.70 7.42 -16.33
CA SER A 6 1.44 8.11 -16.02
C SER A 6 0.55 7.30 -15.07
N ARG A 7 0.46 5.97 -15.26
CA ARG A 7 -0.28 5.07 -14.37
C ARG A 7 0.32 5.02 -12.97
N THR A 8 1.65 5.01 -12.86
CA THR A 8 2.34 5.07 -11.56
C THR A 8 2.05 6.37 -10.82
N ILE A 9 2.07 7.51 -11.52
CA ILE A 9 1.74 8.82 -10.93
C ILE A 9 0.29 8.84 -10.46
N LEU A 10 -0.65 8.42 -11.32
CA LEU A 10 -2.07 8.36 -10.97
C LEU A 10 -2.32 7.43 -9.78
N ALA A 11 -1.70 6.24 -9.78
CA ALA A 11 -1.79 5.30 -8.66
C ALA A 11 -1.28 5.94 -7.36
N GLY A 12 -0.14 6.65 -7.39
CA GLY A 12 0.38 7.36 -6.24
C GLY A 12 -0.57 8.44 -5.71
N ILE A 13 -1.19 9.22 -6.59
CA ILE A 13 -2.19 10.24 -6.23
C ILE A 13 -3.40 9.58 -5.56
N PHE A 14 -3.98 8.54 -6.17
CA PHE A 14 -5.13 7.84 -5.61
C PHE A 14 -4.78 7.18 -4.27
N PHE A 15 -3.64 6.48 -4.18
CA PHE A 15 -3.17 5.81 -2.96
C PHE A 15 -2.84 6.78 -1.82
N GLY A 16 -2.41 8.00 -2.15
CA GLY A 16 -2.18 9.06 -1.16
C GLY A 16 -3.44 9.80 -0.72
N PHE A 17 -4.41 10.01 -1.61
CA PHE A 17 -5.59 10.82 -1.31
C PHE A 17 -6.73 10.03 -0.66
N TRP A 18 -6.95 8.78 -1.09
CA TRP A 18 -8.04 7.95 -0.55
C TRP A 18 -8.04 7.82 0.98
N PRO A 19 -6.90 7.67 1.68
CA PRO A 19 -6.92 7.47 3.11
C PRO A 19 -7.34 8.73 3.88
N LEU A 20 -7.02 9.90 3.34
CA LEU A 20 -7.43 11.19 3.91
C LEU A 20 -8.95 11.35 3.84
N LEU A 21 -9.56 10.90 2.73
CA LEU A 21 -11.01 10.83 2.59
C LEU A 21 -11.61 9.79 3.54
N MET A 22 -10.99 8.60 3.64
CA MET A 22 -11.49 7.53 4.51
C MET A 22 -11.43 7.90 5.99
N ASN A 23 -10.35 8.52 6.47
CA ASN A 23 -10.25 9.03 7.85
C ASN A 23 -11.35 10.06 8.16
N ARG A 24 -11.73 10.87 7.17
CA ARG A 24 -12.82 11.86 7.32
C ARG A 24 -14.23 11.25 7.27
N SER A 25 -14.38 9.99 6.87
CA SER A 25 -15.70 9.33 6.82
C SER A 25 -16.31 9.06 8.20
N GLY A 26 -15.48 9.07 9.27
CA GLY A 26 -15.92 8.74 10.62
C GLY A 26 -16.23 7.25 10.84
N LEU A 27 -16.00 6.41 9.82
CA LEU A 27 -16.17 4.96 9.94
C LEU A 27 -15.10 4.38 10.88
N ASN A 28 -15.48 3.35 11.65
CA ASN A 28 -14.49 2.54 12.35
C ASN A 28 -13.67 1.70 11.35
N GLY A 29 -12.51 1.20 11.78
CA GLY A 29 -11.55 0.53 10.89
C GLY A 29 -12.10 -0.72 10.18
N ASN A 30 -12.94 -1.51 10.84
CA ASN A 30 -13.55 -2.71 10.24
C ASN A 30 -14.59 -2.33 9.17
N VAL A 31 -15.46 -1.36 9.47
CA VAL A 31 -16.50 -0.90 8.54
C VAL A 31 -15.87 -0.17 7.36
N ALA A 32 -14.85 0.67 7.59
CA ALA A 32 -14.08 1.32 6.52
C ALA A 32 -13.45 0.28 5.57
N SER A 33 -12.88 -0.80 6.12
CA SER A 33 -12.31 -1.89 5.31
C SER A 33 -13.37 -2.61 4.50
N LEU A 34 -14.52 -2.92 5.09
CA LEU A 34 -15.64 -3.55 4.39
C LEU A 34 -16.14 -2.68 3.23
N VAL A 35 -16.41 -1.40 3.49
CA VAL A 35 -16.87 -0.44 2.46
C VAL A 35 -15.87 -0.35 1.33
N GLN A 36 -14.57 -0.22 1.65
CA GLN A 36 -13.52 -0.18 0.64
C GLN A 36 -13.46 -1.45 -0.20
N SER A 37 -13.55 -2.64 0.42
CA SER A 37 -13.57 -3.90 -0.31
C SER A 37 -14.79 -4.02 -1.23
N CYS A 38 -15.98 -3.61 -0.79
CA CYS A 38 -17.19 -3.60 -1.62
C CYS A 38 -17.08 -2.66 -2.81
N VAL A 39 -16.56 -1.44 -2.60
CA VAL A 39 -16.33 -0.48 -3.68
C VAL A 39 -15.30 -1.02 -4.66
N ALA A 40 -14.18 -1.55 -4.17
CA ALA A 40 -13.14 -2.14 -5.00
C ALA A 40 -13.69 -3.30 -5.84
N LEU A 41 -14.46 -4.21 -5.24
CA LEU A 41 -15.09 -5.33 -5.94
C LEU A 41 -16.01 -4.83 -7.06
N THR A 42 -16.89 -3.88 -6.74
CA THR A 42 -17.88 -3.32 -7.68
C THR A 42 -17.20 -2.64 -8.87
N VAL A 43 -16.13 -1.89 -8.61
CA VAL A 43 -15.39 -1.16 -9.65
C VAL A 43 -14.52 -2.11 -10.47
N ILE A 44 -13.84 -3.08 -9.87
CA ILE A 44 -12.86 -3.94 -10.56
C ILE A 44 -13.54 -5.02 -11.41
N ILE A 45 -14.66 -5.59 -10.97
CA ILE A 45 -15.32 -6.71 -11.67
C ILE A 45 -15.62 -6.42 -13.15
N PRO A 46 -16.25 -5.29 -13.53
CA PRO A 46 -16.54 -5.00 -14.93
C PRO A 46 -15.28 -5.02 -15.81
N PHE A 47 -14.18 -4.42 -15.34
CA PHE A 47 -12.91 -4.43 -16.09
C PHE A 47 -12.32 -5.85 -16.16
N ALA A 48 -12.33 -6.59 -15.06
CA ALA A 48 -11.83 -7.96 -15.02
C ALA A 48 -12.57 -8.89 -15.99
N VAL A 49 -13.91 -8.74 -16.11
CA VAL A 49 -14.74 -9.50 -17.05
C VAL A 49 -14.37 -9.18 -18.50
N THR A 50 -14.12 -7.91 -18.82
CA THR A 50 -13.84 -7.49 -20.21
C THR A 50 -12.44 -7.82 -20.71
N SER A 51 -11.44 -7.91 -19.83
CA SER A 51 -10.03 -7.98 -20.26
C SER A 51 -9.16 -9.01 -19.53
N GLY A 52 -9.66 -9.70 -18.49
CA GLY A 52 -8.79 -10.33 -17.49
C GLY A 52 -8.90 -11.85 -17.34
N PHE A 53 -10.03 -12.48 -17.63
CA PHE A 53 -10.22 -13.89 -17.28
C PHE A 53 -9.41 -14.90 -18.11
N GLN A 54 -8.91 -14.49 -19.27
CA GLN A 54 -8.11 -15.36 -20.14
C GLN A 54 -6.77 -15.78 -19.51
N THR A 55 -6.23 -14.98 -18.58
CA THR A 55 -4.92 -15.26 -17.93
C THR A 55 -5.02 -16.17 -16.71
N LEU A 56 -6.24 -16.50 -16.25
CA LEU A 56 -6.45 -17.37 -15.08
C LEU A 56 -5.82 -18.74 -15.25
N HIS A 57 -5.86 -19.31 -16.46
CA HIS A 57 -5.33 -20.66 -16.73
C HIS A 57 -3.81 -20.75 -16.57
N THR A 58 -3.09 -19.64 -16.74
CA THR A 58 -1.63 -19.56 -16.59
C THR A 58 -1.21 -18.92 -15.28
N ALA A 59 -2.16 -18.47 -14.46
CA ALA A 59 -1.87 -17.74 -13.23
C ALA A 59 -1.46 -18.68 -12.09
N ARG A 60 -0.46 -18.27 -11.32
CA ARG A 60 -0.09 -18.94 -10.06
C ARG A 60 -1.03 -18.47 -8.95
N ILE A 61 -2.21 -19.08 -8.87
CA ILE A 61 -3.30 -18.70 -7.95
C ILE A 61 -2.83 -18.72 -6.49
N GLU A 62 -1.92 -19.61 -6.13
CA GLU A 62 -1.29 -19.68 -4.80
C GLU A 62 -0.68 -18.33 -4.34
N PHE A 63 0.07 -17.65 -5.21
CA PHE A 63 0.66 -16.35 -4.91
C PHE A 63 -0.39 -15.25 -4.90
N ALA A 64 -1.40 -15.33 -5.78
CA ALA A 64 -2.49 -14.36 -5.81
C ALA A 64 -3.33 -14.41 -4.52
N LEU A 65 -3.63 -15.61 -4.01
CA LEU A 65 -4.34 -15.79 -2.75
C LEU A 65 -3.50 -15.32 -1.57
N ALA A 66 -2.21 -15.69 -1.51
CA ALA A 66 -1.31 -15.22 -0.46
C ALA A 66 -1.20 -13.68 -0.45
N ALA A 67 -1.04 -13.06 -1.62
CA ALA A 67 -1.04 -11.61 -1.77
C ALA A 67 -2.37 -10.98 -1.32
N GLY A 68 -3.50 -11.62 -1.63
CA GLY A 68 -4.82 -11.20 -1.18
C GLY A 68 -4.96 -11.19 0.34
N VAL A 69 -4.49 -12.24 1.02
CA VAL A 69 -4.48 -12.31 2.49
C VAL A 69 -3.62 -11.19 3.09
N VAL A 70 -2.39 -11.01 2.60
CA VAL A 70 -1.49 -9.95 3.06
C VAL A 70 -2.11 -8.57 2.86
N ALA A 71 -2.74 -8.34 1.70
CA ALA A 71 -3.40 -7.08 1.39
C ALA A 71 -4.58 -6.79 2.32
N VAL A 72 -5.43 -7.79 2.61
CA VAL A 72 -6.58 -7.64 3.52
C VAL A 72 -6.12 -7.40 4.96
N SER A 73 -5.11 -8.13 5.44
CA SER A 73 -4.51 -7.88 6.77
C SER A 73 -3.93 -6.48 6.89
N GLY A 74 -3.21 -6.03 5.84
CA GLY A 74 -2.70 -4.67 5.74
C GLY A 74 -3.82 -3.63 5.77
N LEU A 75 -4.89 -3.87 5.01
CA LEU A 75 -6.06 -2.99 4.94
C LEU A 75 -6.75 -2.84 6.30
N LEU A 76 -7.00 -3.95 6.99
CA LEU A 76 -7.61 -3.96 8.33
C LEU A 76 -6.76 -3.17 9.32
N THR A 77 -5.46 -3.39 9.31
CA THR A 77 -4.51 -2.69 10.20
C THR A 77 -4.48 -1.20 9.90
N PHE A 78 -4.42 -0.85 8.61
CA PHE A 78 -4.34 0.52 8.13
C PHE A 78 -5.62 1.32 8.44
N ASN A 79 -6.79 0.78 8.11
CA ASN A 79 -8.06 1.44 8.40
C ASN A 79 -8.33 1.52 9.92
N SER A 80 -7.87 0.54 10.69
CA SER A 80 -7.92 0.62 12.16
C SER A 80 -7.04 1.72 12.74
N MET A 81 -5.88 1.97 12.14
CA MET A 81 -5.02 3.12 12.46
C MET A 81 -5.72 4.43 12.08
N LEU A 82 -6.27 4.52 10.87
CA LEU A 82 -6.98 5.73 10.41
C LEU A 82 -8.19 6.08 11.28
N ALA A 83 -8.90 5.09 11.79
CA ALA A 83 -10.05 5.33 12.67
C ALA A 83 -9.66 5.93 14.04
N LYS A 84 -8.37 5.85 14.43
CA LYS A 84 -7.89 6.27 15.76
C LYS A 84 -6.99 7.49 15.73
N VAL A 85 -6.36 7.77 14.59
CA VAL A 85 -5.36 8.84 14.46
C VAL A 85 -6.02 10.23 14.41
N THR A 86 -5.41 11.21 15.07
CA THR A 86 -5.83 12.61 14.97
C THR A 86 -5.36 13.25 13.66
N LYS A 87 -5.90 14.43 13.32
CA LYS A 87 -5.53 15.15 12.09
C LYS A 87 -4.07 15.62 12.08
N GLU A 88 -3.48 15.79 13.25
CA GLU A 88 -2.10 16.23 13.44
C GLU A 88 -1.12 15.06 13.24
N GLN A 89 -1.52 13.86 13.66
CA GLN A 89 -0.68 12.66 13.60
C GLN A 89 -0.78 11.91 12.27
N VAL A 90 -1.90 12.05 11.55
CA VAL A 90 -2.18 11.29 10.32
C VAL A 90 -1.07 11.43 9.29
N GLY A 91 -0.59 12.65 9.05
CA GLY A 91 0.48 12.92 8.08
C GLY A 91 1.78 12.19 8.40
N MET A 92 2.16 12.14 9.68
CA MET A 92 3.37 11.46 10.13
C MET A 92 3.25 9.94 9.99
N LEU A 93 2.12 9.36 10.39
CA LEU A 93 1.86 7.93 10.21
C LEU A 93 1.84 7.54 8.72
N PHE A 94 1.36 8.43 7.85
CA PHE A 94 1.45 8.26 6.39
C PHE A 94 2.88 8.20 5.90
N VAL A 95 3.73 9.15 6.32
CA VAL A 95 5.14 9.16 5.93
C VAL A 95 5.82 7.87 6.38
N MET A 96 5.62 7.44 7.63
CA MET A 96 6.19 6.19 8.14
C MET A 96 5.76 4.99 7.30
N MET A 97 4.47 4.88 6.98
CA MET A 97 3.94 3.81 6.13
C MET A 97 4.58 3.84 4.73
N ILE A 98 4.64 5.01 4.08
CA ILE A 98 5.21 5.17 2.74
C ILE A 98 6.69 4.76 2.74
N MET A 99 7.45 5.13 3.78
CA MET A 99 8.85 4.71 3.89
C MET A 99 8.99 3.19 3.90
N VAL A 100 8.17 2.47 4.69
CA VAL A 100 8.17 0.99 4.66
C VAL A 100 7.80 0.47 3.28
N GLN A 101 6.77 1.04 2.64
CA GLN A 101 6.31 0.64 1.31
C GLN A 101 7.34 0.88 0.21
N VAL A 102 8.20 1.90 0.34
CA VAL A 102 9.30 2.16 -0.59
C VAL A 102 10.47 1.20 -0.35
N SER A 103 10.75 0.84 0.90
CA SER A 103 11.83 -0.10 1.24
C SER A 103 11.58 -1.51 0.72
N LEU A 104 10.35 -2.02 0.77
CA LEU A 104 10.04 -3.40 0.40
C LEU A 104 10.34 -3.72 -1.09
N PRO A 105 9.94 -2.92 -2.10
CA PRO A 105 10.30 -3.13 -3.50
C PRO A 105 11.80 -3.07 -3.75
N VAL A 106 12.53 -2.22 -3.02
CA VAL A 106 14.01 -2.14 -3.12
C VAL A 106 14.63 -3.44 -2.64
N VAL A 107 14.17 -3.96 -1.48
CA VAL A 107 14.62 -5.27 -0.98
C VAL A 107 14.23 -6.40 -1.94
N TYR A 108 13.02 -6.36 -2.50
CA TYR A 108 12.60 -7.34 -3.50
C TYR A 108 13.50 -7.32 -4.74
N HIS A 109 13.81 -6.14 -5.28
CA HIS A 109 14.71 -5.98 -6.42
C HIS A 109 16.12 -6.50 -6.11
N MET A 110 16.62 -6.22 -4.90
CA MET A 110 17.89 -6.71 -4.39
C MET A 110 17.93 -8.24 -4.35
N VAL A 111 16.88 -8.89 -3.83
CA VAL A 111 16.78 -10.36 -3.73
C VAL A 111 16.64 -11.02 -5.11
N GLN A 112 15.81 -10.45 -6.00
CA GLN A 112 15.55 -11.04 -7.32
C GLN A 112 16.76 -10.96 -8.26
N ASN A 113 17.51 -9.86 -8.21
CA ASN A 113 18.63 -9.64 -9.12
C ASN A 113 19.96 -10.17 -8.57
N GLY A 114 20.04 -10.52 -7.28
CA GLY A 114 21.27 -11.01 -6.63
C GLY A 114 22.39 -9.98 -6.52
N GLU A 115 22.18 -8.77 -7.04
CA GLU A 115 23.12 -7.66 -7.00
C GLU A 115 22.68 -6.61 -5.98
N TYR A 116 23.60 -6.23 -5.10
CA TYR A 116 23.36 -5.26 -4.04
C TYR A 116 24.32 -4.09 -4.17
N THR A 117 23.81 -2.91 -4.48
CA THR A 117 24.64 -1.69 -4.39
C THR A 117 24.67 -1.20 -2.96
N LEU A 118 25.85 -0.72 -2.49
CA LEU A 118 25.98 -0.10 -1.17
C LEU A 118 24.97 1.04 -0.96
N LYS A 119 24.62 1.75 -2.04
CA LYS A 119 23.61 2.82 -2.04
C LYS A 119 22.21 2.32 -1.67
N GLN A 120 21.79 1.17 -2.18
CA GLN A 120 20.48 0.60 -1.86
C GLN A 120 20.41 0.14 -0.40
N ILE A 121 21.47 -0.52 0.10
CA ILE A 121 21.55 -0.98 1.49
C ILE A 121 21.46 0.23 2.44
N VAL A 122 22.29 1.25 2.21
CA VAL A 122 22.29 2.47 3.02
C VAL A 122 20.94 3.19 2.95
N GLY A 123 20.32 3.26 1.76
CA GLY A 123 19.00 3.87 1.59
C GLY A 123 17.90 3.17 2.39
N VAL A 124 17.87 1.83 2.39
CA VAL A 124 16.93 1.05 3.19
C VAL A 124 17.16 1.25 4.68
N LEU A 125 18.41 1.19 5.14
CA LEU A 125 18.75 1.44 6.55
C LEU A 125 18.37 2.86 6.99
N ALA A 126 18.63 3.86 6.15
CA ALA A 126 18.24 5.24 6.40
C ALA A 126 16.72 5.41 6.48
N ALA A 127 15.94 4.68 5.67
CA ALA A 127 14.49 4.68 5.75
C ALA A 127 13.99 4.13 7.10
N PHE A 128 14.55 3.01 7.56
CA PHE A 128 14.20 2.46 8.88
C PHE A 128 14.61 3.38 10.03
N LEU A 129 15.79 4.02 9.93
CA LEU A 129 16.22 5.02 10.92
C LEU A 129 15.26 6.22 10.94
N ALA A 130 14.85 6.72 9.78
CA ALA A 130 13.89 7.81 9.68
C ALA A 130 12.54 7.44 10.31
N ILE A 131 12.02 6.23 10.03
CA ILE A 131 10.80 5.71 10.67
C ILE A 131 10.95 5.68 12.20
N PHE A 132 12.09 5.20 12.71
CA PHE A 132 12.36 5.15 14.15
C PHE A 132 12.40 6.54 14.79
N LEU A 133 13.08 7.50 14.16
CA LEU A 133 13.20 8.87 14.64
C LEU A 133 11.87 9.63 14.59
N LEU A 134 11.07 9.42 13.54
CA LEU A 134 9.75 10.04 13.39
C LEU A 134 8.74 9.43 14.36
N GLY A 135 8.76 8.11 14.55
CA GLY A 135 7.88 7.41 15.50
C GLY A 135 8.14 7.76 16.98
N GLY A 136 9.29 8.36 17.29
CA GLY A 136 9.64 8.83 18.64
C GLY A 136 9.07 10.20 19.01
N GLN A 137 8.47 10.95 18.07
CA GLN A 137 7.79 12.21 18.38
C GLN A 137 6.44 11.89 19.05
N ARG A 138 6.36 12.16 20.36
CA ARG A 138 5.25 11.78 21.24
C ARG A 138 3.87 12.10 20.66
N ALA A 139 2.97 11.13 20.80
CA ALA A 139 1.53 11.32 20.77
C ALA A 139 1.06 12.24 21.91
#